data_AF-A0A3C0XQY5-F1
#
_entry.id   AF-A0A3C0XQY5-F1
#
_cell.length_a   1.000
_cell.length_b   1.000
_cell.length_c   1.000
_cell.angle_alpha   90.00
_cell.angle_beta   90.00
_cell.angle_gamma   90.00
#
_symmetry.space_group_name_H-M   'P 1'
#
loop_
_entity.id
_entity.type
_entity.pdbx_description
1 polymer ?
#
loop_
_entity_poly.entity_id
_entity_poly.type
_entity_poly.pdbx_seq_one_letter_code
_entity_poly.pdbx_strand_id
1 'polypeptide(L)'
;MARRSPSHEPSRRRDRRDRPAPSAAPAPAPSASTDAETAESLSGPVAVARGELGYVDAIHNGTGAVLLVRTGDVTVLRFENVAITHAPDGHAYLSRETGGKWSESASVYLGPLKATNGSVNYTVPADVELSLYTGVIVWCRQFSVLVTWADLR
;
A
#
# COMPACT_ATOMS: atom_id res chain seq x y z
N MET A 1 67.01 15.16 43.05
CA MET A 1 66.85 13.90 42.29
C MET A 1 66.13 14.28 40.99
N ALA A 2 66.83 14.66 39.91
CA ALA A 2 67.28 13.78 38.81
C ALA A 2 66.19 12.76 38.42
N ARG A 3 65.61 12.74 37.21
CA ARG A 3 66.24 12.76 35.88
C ARG A 3 65.28 13.31 34.81
N ARG A 4 65.89 13.92 33.78
CA ARG A 4 65.31 14.35 32.50
C ARG A 4 64.96 13.14 31.63
N SER A 5 63.94 13.26 30.78
CA SER A 5 63.81 12.51 29.52
C SER A 5 63.26 13.42 28.41
N PRO A 6 63.60 13.18 27.13
CA PRO A 6 63.72 14.23 26.11
C PRO A 6 62.71 14.13 24.95
N SER A 7 62.60 15.22 24.20
CA SER A 7 61.96 15.35 22.88
C SER A 7 62.67 14.57 21.77
N HIS A 8 61.93 13.95 20.84
CA HIS A 8 62.29 13.90 19.41
C HIS A 8 61.15 13.40 18.49
N GLU A 9 60.82 14.21 17.48
CA GLU A 9 60.23 13.87 16.16
C GLU A 9 61.25 13.02 15.34
N PRO A 10 61.13 12.70 14.01
CA PRO A 10 60.02 12.73 13.05
C PRO A 10 59.91 11.47 12.13
N SER A 11 58.84 11.45 11.32
CA SER A 11 58.73 11.04 9.89
C SER A 11 59.58 9.89 9.34
N ARG A 12 58.93 8.83 8.81
CA ARG A 12 59.39 8.13 7.59
C ARG A 12 58.23 7.64 6.72
N ARG A 13 57.95 8.37 5.64
CA ARG A 13 57.46 7.82 4.37
C ARG A 13 58.55 6.94 3.74
N ARG A 14 58.18 5.76 3.23
CA ARG A 14 58.80 5.03 2.09
C ARG A 14 57.69 4.16 1.48
N ASP A 15 57.03 4.60 0.42
CA ASP A 15 57.36 4.44 -1.01
C ASP A 15 57.54 3.01 -1.54
N ARG A 16 56.51 2.59 -2.30
CA ARG A 16 56.51 1.93 -3.63
C ARG A 16 57.44 0.72 -3.88
N ARG A 17 56.80 -0.40 -4.27
CA ARG A 17 56.92 -1.11 -5.59
C ARG A 17 56.00 -2.35 -5.54
N ASP A 18 54.89 -2.40 -6.28
CA ASP A 18 54.78 -2.72 -7.72
C ASP A 18 54.90 -4.24 -8.02
N ARG A 19 53.74 -4.92 -8.24
CA ARG A 19 53.52 -6.07 -9.15
C ARG A 19 52.07 -6.64 -9.07
N PRO A 20 51.60 -7.43 -10.06
CA PRO A 20 50.85 -6.98 -11.24
C PRO A 20 49.37 -7.46 -11.26
N ALA A 21 48.53 -6.85 -12.10
CA ALA A 21 47.31 -7.48 -12.63
C ALA A 21 47.71 -8.37 -13.84
N PRO A 22 47.09 -9.55 -14.07
CA PRO A 22 45.77 -9.59 -14.72
C PRO A 22 44.89 -10.83 -14.38
N SER A 23 43.61 -10.78 -14.71
CA SER A 23 42.93 -11.72 -15.63
C SER A 23 41.42 -11.76 -15.37
N ALA A 24 40.64 -11.48 -16.41
CA ALA A 24 39.19 -11.49 -16.44
C ALA A 24 38.64 -12.90 -16.74
N ALA A 25 37.49 -13.25 -16.16
CA ALA A 25 36.57 -14.30 -16.65
C ALA A 25 35.20 -14.16 -15.93
N PRO A 26 34.08 -14.64 -16.51
CA PRO A 26 33.15 -13.81 -17.27
C PRO A 26 31.81 -13.57 -16.56
N ALA A 27 31.08 -12.57 -17.07
CA ALA A 27 29.66 -12.37 -16.78
C ALA A 27 28.83 -13.58 -17.27
N PRO A 28 27.83 -14.06 -16.52
CA PRO A 28 26.85 -14.96 -17.09
C PRO A 28 25.93 -14.16 -18.05
N ALA A 29 25.91 -14.61 -19.31
CA ALA A 29 24.94 -14.22 -20.32
C ALA A 29 23.50 -14.62 -19.87
N PRO A 30 22.46 -13.94 -20.38
CA PRO A 30 21.09 -14.21 -19.99
C PRO A 30 20.61 -15.54 -20.55
N SER A 31 20.17 -16.45 -19.68
CA SER A 31 19.32 -17.56 -20.10
C SER A 31 17.91 -17.02 -20.33
N ALA A 32 17.59 -16.85 -21.61
CA ALA A 32 16.21 -16.80 -22.06
C ALA A 32 15.55 -18.15 -21.76
N SER A 33 14.64 -18.16 -20.81
CA SER A 33 13.53 -19.11 -20.79
C SER A 33 12.33 -18.40 -21.40
N THR A 34 12.15 -18.57 -22.69
CA THR A 34 10.84 -18.40 -23.32
C THR A 34 10.03 -19.61 -22.91
N ASP A 35 9.12 -19.42 -21.97
CA ASP A 35 7.84 -20.11 -22.01
C ASP A 35 6.79 -19.03 -22.20
N ALA A 36 6.31 -18.93 -23.43
CA ALA A 36 5.14 -18.17 -23.77
C ALA A 36 3.95 -19.03 -23.35
N GLU A 37 3.46 -18.84 -22.13
CA GLU A 37 2.13 -19.27 -21.76
C GLU A 37 1.42 -18.10 -21.05
N THR A 38 0.40 -17.61 -21.76
CA THR A 38 -0.60 -16.63 -21.32
C THR A 38 -0.12 -15.18 -21.23
N ALA A 39 -0.11 -14.54 -22.40
CA ALA A 39 -0.29 -13.10 -22.52
C ALA A 39 -1.69 -12.70 -22.00
N GLU A 40 -1.92 -12.74 -20.69
CA GLU A 40 -3.09 -12.12 -20.06
C GLU A 40 -2.75 -10.71 -19.58
N SER A 41 -3.07 -9.77 -20.47
CA SER A 41 -3.23 -8.33 -20.27
C SER A 41 -2.09 -7.59 -19.54
N LEU A 42 -1.17 -7.04 -20.35
CA LEU A 42 -0.18 -6.01 -19.99
C LEU A 42 -0.82 -4.65 -19.62
N SER A 43 -2.02 -4.64 -19.06
CA SER A 43 -2.66 -3.42 -18.57
C SER A 43 -2.20 -3.19 -17.14
N GLY A 44 -1.36 -2.17 -16.93
CA GLY A 44 -0.98 -1.73 -15.58
C GLY A 44 -2.22 -1.32 -14.75
N PRO A 45 -2.06 -1.08 -13.44
CA PRO A 45 -3.19 -0.74 -12.57
C PRO A 45 -3.96 0.49 -13.06
N VAL A 46 -5.27 0.37 -13.26
CA VAL A 46 -6.17 1.45 -13.67
C VAL A 46 -7.19 1.71 -12.57
N ALA A 47 -7.30 2.96 -12.13
CA ALA A 47 -8.41 3.36 -11.24
C ALA A 47 -9.69 3.52 -12.07
N VAL A 48 -10.75 2.81 -11.69
CA VAL A 48 -12.04 2.78 -12.40
C VAL A 48 -13.14 3.58 -11.70
N ALA A 49 -12.99 3.86 -10.41
CA ALA A 49 -13.84 4.77 -9.65
C ALA A 49 -13.05 5.33 -8.45
N ARG A 50 -13.39 6.55 -8.01
CA ARG A 50 -12.70 7.22 -6.89
C ARG A 50 -13.67 8.01 -6.01
N GLY A 51 -13.32 8.13 -4.74
CA GLY A 51 -14.00 8.96 -3.75
C GLY A 51 -13.04 9.41 -2.65
N GLU A 52 -13.54 10.26 -1.76
CA GLU A 52 -12.81 10.73 -0.58
C GLU A 52 -13.58 10.33 0.68
N LEU A 53 -12.85 9.95 1.73
CA LEU A 53 -13.46 9.65 3.02
C LEU A 53 -14.10 10.91 3.63
N GLY A 54 -15.29 10.71 4.17
CA GLY A 54 -16.15 11.75 4.71
C GLY A 54 -16.04 11.93 6.22
N TYR A 55 -16.48 13.10 6.66
CA TYR A 55 -16.68 13.44 8.07
C TYR A 55 -18.13 13.17 8.48
N VAL A 56 -18.35 12.39 9.55
CA VAL A 56 -19.67 12.18 10.15
C VAL A 56 -19.82 13.10 11.36
N ASP A 57 -18.92 12.97 12.33
CA ASP A 57 -18.85 13.79 13.56
C ASP A 57 -17.41 13.83 14.13
N ALA A 58 -17.25 14.43 15.32
CA ALA A 58 -15.95 14.66 15.94
C ALA A 58 -15.16 13.38 16.28
N ILE A 59 -15.83 12.23 16.41
CA ILE A 59 -15.23 10.94 16.77
C ILE A 59 -15.44 9.86 15.69
N HIS A 60 -16.30 10.11 14.70
CA HIS A 60 -16.53 9.27 13.53
C HIS A 60 -16.19 10.06 12.27
N ASN A 61 -14.98 9.87 11.75
CA ASN A 61 -14.57 10.50 10.50
C ASN A 61 -13.38 9.75 9.88
N GLY A 62 -13.12 10.08 8.63
CA GLY A 62 -11.88 9.72 7.97
C GLY A 62 -11.50 10.73 6.91
N THR A 63 -10.23 10.73 6.52
CA THR A 63 -9.69 11.49 5.39
C THR A 63 -8.89 10.57 4.48
N GLY A 64 -8.66 11.01 3.25
CA GLY A 64 -7.88 10.29 2.24
C GLY A 64 -8.75 9.62 1.19
N ALA A 65 -8.09 9.20 0.12
CA ALA A 65 -8.76 8.74 -1.09
C ALA A 65 -9.14 7.27 -1.00
N VAL A 66 -10.23 6.91 -1.67
CA VAL A 66 -10.66 5.53 -1.88
C VAL A 66 -10.81 5.29 -3.38
N LEU A 67 -10.18 4.23 -3.87
CA LEU A 67 -10.11 3.91 -5.29
C LEU A 67 -10.52 2.47 -5.54
N LEU A 68 -11.37 2.23 -6.53
CA LEU A 68 -11.45 0.91 -7.16
C LEU A 68 -10.37 0.83 -8.23
N VAL A 69 -9.45 -0.12 -8.09
CA VAL A 69 -8.31 -0.31 -8.99
C VAL A 69 -8.38 -1.68 -9.63
N ARG A 70 -8.35 -1.73 -10.95
CA ARG A 70 -8.34 -2.95 -11.75
C ARG A 70 -6.94 -3.21 -12.31
N THR A 71 -6.46 -4.45 -12.20
CA THR A 71 -5.22 -4.95 -12.80
C THR A 71 -5.52 -6.33 -13.40
N GLY A 72 -5.62 -6.42 -14.73
CA GLY A 72 -6.20 -7.60 -15.37
C GLY A 72 -7.62 -7.87 -14.86
N ASP A 73 -7.88 -9.11 -14.45
CA ASP A 73 -9.18 -9.53 -13.90
C ASP A 73 -9.32 -9.26 -12.39
N VAL A 74 -8.25 -8.85 -11.73
CA VAL A 74 -8.26 -8.56 -10.30
C VAL A 74 -8.71 -7.12 -10.07
N THR A 75 -9.71 -6.94 -9.22
CA THR A 75 -10.11 -5.62 -8.71
C THR A 75 -9.84 -5.54 -7.21
N VAL A 76 -9.25 -4.42 -6.78
CA VAL A 76 -9.05 -4.09 -5.37
C VAL A 76 -9.72 -2.77 -5.02
N LEU A 77 -10.26 -2.69 -3.82
CA LEU A 77 -10.60 -1.44 -3.16
C LEU A 77 -9.37 -0.95 -2.39
N ARG A 78 -8.78 0.16 -2.84
CA ARG A 78 -7.62 0.79 -2.24
C ARG A 78 -8.06 1.97 -1.39
N PHE A 79 -7.68 1.95 -0.12
CA PHE A 79 -7.64 3.12 0.75
C PHE A 79 -6.22 3.70 0.61
N GLU A 80 -6.11 4.96 0.20
CA GLU A 80 -4.85 5.63 -0.09
C GLU A 80 -4.62 6.83 0.83
N ASN A 81 -3.52 6.79 1.57
CA ASN A 81 -3.09 7.83 2.51
C ASN A 81 -4.20 8.25 3.47
N VAL A 82 -4.92 7.26 4.00
CA VAL A 82 -6.06 7.51 4.86
C VAL A 82 -5.66 7.78 6.30
N ALA A 83 -6.52 8.50 7.01
CA ALA A 83 -6.57 8.57 8.46
C ALA A 83 -8.03 8.40 8.86
N ILE A 84 -8.36 7.31 9.57
CA ILE A 84 -9.71 6.92 9.97
C ILE A 84 -9.76 6.86 11.49
N THR A 85 -10.83 7.36 12.11
CA THR A 85 -10.98 7.23 13.56
C THR A 85 -11.03 5.76 13.99
N HIS A 86 -10.38 5.46 15.11
CA HIS A 86 -10.28 4.08 15.57
C HIS A 86 -11.65 3.54 16.02
N ALA A 87 -12.08 2.43 15.42
CA ALA A 87 -13.29 1.71 15.79
C ALA A 87 -12.92 0.33 16.36
N PRO A 88 -13.46 -0.08 17.54
CA PRO A 88 -13.12 -1.36 18.16
C PRO A 88 -13.42 -2.59 17.29
N ASP A 89 -14.42 -2.48 16.42
CA ASP A 89 -14.88 -3.55 15.53
C ASP A 89 -15.19 -2.96 14.14
N GLY A 90 -14.20 -2.29 13.56
CA GLY A 90 -14.31 -1.60 12.27
C GLY A 90 -14.17 -2.53 11.07
N HIS A 91 -15.05 -2.36 10.07
CA HIS A 91 -15.12 -3.21 8.88
C HIS A 91 -15.34 -2.38 7.61
N ALA A 92 -14.80 -2.85 6.49
CA ALA A 92 -14.96 -2.24 5.17
C ALA A 92 -16.01 -2.97 4.33
N TYR A 93 -16.82 -2.19 3.62
CA TYR A 93 -17.86 -2.68 2.70
C TYR A 93 -17.88 -1.86 1.41
N LEU A 94 -18.24 -2.51 0.29
CA LEU A 94 -18.80 -1.83 -0.87
C LEU A 94 -20.31 -1.67 -0.68
N SER A 95 -20.87 -0.54 -1.11
CA SER A 95 -22.30 -0.25 -1.02
C SER A 95 -22.88 0.16 -2.36
N ARG A 96 -24.12 -0.27 -2.62
CA ARG A 96 -24.96 0.19 -3.72
C ARG A 96 -25.59 1.56 -3.45
N GLU A 97 -25.50 2.03 -2.21
CA GLU A 97 -25.99 3.34 -1.77
C GLU A 97 -24.83 4.33 -1.55
N THR A 98 -25.17 5.62 -1.61
CA THR A 98 -24.28 6.74 -1.27
C THR A 98 -24.63 7.34 0.09
N GLY A 99 -23.77 8.25 0.58
CA GLY A 99 -24.00 8.98 1.83
C GLY A 99 -23.81 8.12 3.10
N GLY A 100 -23.06 7.03 3.01
CA GLY A 100 -22.72 6.18 4.15
C GLY A 100 -23.87 5.32 4.68
N LYS A 101 -24.95 5.13 3.91
CA LYS A 101 -26.07 4.26 4.29
C LYS A 101 -25.66 2.80 4.25
N TRP A 102 -25.74 2.13 5.39
CA TRP A 102 -25.48 0.70 5.51
C TRP A 102 -26.78 -0.09 5.51
N SER A 103 -26.83 -1.16 4.71
CA SER A 103 -27.83 -2.22 4.82
C SER A 103 -27.26 -3.54 4.32
N GLU A 104 -27.72 -4.65 4.90
CA GLU A 104 -27.23 -5.99 4.56
C GLU A 104 -27.49 -6.35 3.08
N SER A 105 -28.63 -5.92 2.52
CA SER A 105 -29.00 -6.22 1.14
C SER A 105 -28.31 -5.33 0.09
N ALA A 106 -27.75 -4.19 0.51
CA ALA A 106 -27.06 -3.25 -0.39
C ALA A 106 -25.53 -3.26 -0.24
N SER A 107 -24.98 -4.03 0.72
CA SER A 107 -23.56 -3.97 1.07
C SER A 107 -22.85 -5.30 0.90
N VAL A 108 -21.68 -5.28 0.26
CA VAL A 108 -20.77 -6.43 0.18
C VAL A 108 -19.66 -6.26 1.20
N TYR A 109 -19.49 -7.27 2.05
CA TYR A 109 -18.44 -7.30 3.06
C TYR A 109 -17.07 -7.60 2.43
N LEU A 110 -16.06 -6.79 2.74
CA LEU A 110 -14.69 -6.98 2.26
C LEU A 110 -13.73 -7.48 3.33
N GLY A 111 -13.99 -7.19 4.61
CA GLY A 111 -13.12 -7.60 5.71
C GLY A 111 -13.09 -6.63 6.89
N PRO A 112 -12.40 -7.01 7.98
CA PRO A 112 -12.08 -6.09 9.07
C PRO A 112 -11.12 -5.00 8.58
N LEU A 113 -11.18 -3.83 9.22
CA LEU A 113 -10.31 -2.71 8.88
C LEU A 113 -8.85 -3.09 9.15
N LYS A 114 -8.03 -3.13 8.10
CA LYS A 114 -6.62 -3.56 8.16
C LYS A 114 -5.70 -2.51 8.79
N ALA A 115 -6.02 -1.23 8.60
CA ALA A 115 -5.30 -0.11 9.17
C ALA A 115 -6.23 1.11 9.24
N THR A 116 -6.01 1.96 10.24
CA THR A 116 -6.65 3.27 10.34
C THR A 116 -5.80 4.38 9.73
N ASN A 117 -4.52 4.12 9.44
CA ASN A 117 -3.59 5.11 8.88
C ASN A 117 -2.79 4.51 7.72
N GLY A 118 -2.50 5.32 6.71
CA GLY A 118 -1.67 4.92 5.57
C GLY A 118 -2.46 4.35 4.41
N SER A 119 -1.92 3.36 3.69
CA SER A 119 -2.58 2.79 2.51
C SER A 119 -2.77 1.28 2.64
N VAL A 120 -3.98 0.80 2.34
CA VAL A 120 -4.34 -0.63 2.39
C VAL A 120 -5.25 -1.00 1.23
N ASN A 121 -5.18 -2.26 0.81
CA ASN A 121 -6.03 -2.80 -0.25
C ASN A 121 -6.93 -3.92 0.28
N TYR A 122 -8.12 -4.03 -0.28
CA TYR A 122 -9.06 -5.14 -0.10
C TYR A 122 -9.36 -5.76 -1.45
N THR A 123 -9.30 -7.09 -1.55
CA THR A 123 -9.75 -7.78 -2.76
C THR A 123 -11.26 -7.65 -2.87
N VAL A 124 -11.76 -7.28 -4.06
CA VAL A 124 -13.18 -7.32 -4.35
C VAL A 124 -13.52 -8.71 -4.90
N PRO A 125 -14.55 -9.41 -4.39
CA PRO A 125 -14.97 -10.69 -4.95
C PRO A 125 -15.30 -10.57 -6.45
N ALA A 126 -14.89 -11.57 -7.24
CA ALA A 126 -14.97 -11.51 -8.70
C ALA A 126 -16.41 -11.57 -9.26
N ASP A 127 -17.36 -12.05 -8.45
CA ASP A 127 -18.79 -12.13 -8.75
C ASP A 127 -19.55 -10.82 -8.50
N VAL A 128 -18.88 -9.78 -7.98
CA VAL A 128 -19.49 -8.47 -7.73
C VAL A 128 -19.58 -7.65 -9.02
N GLU A 129 -20.80 -7.33 -9.43
CA GLU A 129 -21.06 -6.39 -10.54
C GLU A 129 -20.77 -4.94 -10.10
N LEU A 130 -19.52 -4.49 -10.29
CA LEU A 130 -19.01 -3.20 -9.78
C LEU A 130 -19.82 -1.96 -10.20
N SER A 131 -20.49 -2.00 -11.36
CA SER A 131 -21.34 -0.90 -11.86
C SER A 131 -22.49 -0.55 -10.90
N LEU A 132 -22.89 -1.49 -10.04
CA LEU A 132 -23.97 -1.30 -9.07
C LEU A 132 -23.51 -0.64 -7.77
N TYR A 133 -22.20 -0.57 -7.52
CA TYR A 133 -21.62 -0.14 -6.24
C TYR A 133 -21.03 1.27 -6.37
N THR A 134 -21.68 2.23 -5.74
CA THR A 134 -21.34 3.66 -5.82
C THR A 134 -20.88 4.24 -4.49
N GLY A 135 -20.75 3.39 -3.46
CA GLY A 135 -20.30 3.82 -2.13
C GLY A 135 -19.34 2.82 -1.49
N VAL A 136 -18.57 3.33 -0.53
CA VAL A 136 -17.74 2.56 0.39
C VAL A 136 -18.11 2.96 1.80
N ILE A 137 -18.22 1.98 2.68
CA ILE A 137 -18.62 2.20 4.07
C ILE A 137 -17.57 1.59 4.99
N VAL A 138 -17.15 2.37 5.98
CA VAL A 138 -16.45 1.87 7.15
C VAL A 138 -17.45 1.85 8.30
N TRP A 139 -17.82 0.66 8.76
CA TRP A 139 -18.88 0.44 9.74
C TRP A 139 -18.32 -0.24 10.98
N CYS A 140 -18.71 0.24 12.16
CA CYS A 140 -18.42 -0.43 13.43
C CYS A 140 -19.55 -1.41 13.74
N ARG A 141 -19.31 -2.71 13.61
CA ARG A 141 -20.37 -3.73 13.79
C ARG A 141 -20.80 -3.85 15.25
N GLN A 142 -19.87 -3.82 16.20
CA GLN A 142 -20.18 -3.88 17.63
C GLN A 142 -21.20 -2.81 18.07
N PHE A 143 -21.10 -1.59 17.53
CA PHE A 143 -21.97 -0.48 17.93
C PHE A 143 -23.05 -0.13 16.90
N SER A 144 -23.04 -0.79 15.74
CA SER A 144 -23.95 -0.48 14.63
C SER A 144 -23.93 1.01 14.24
N VAL A 145 -22.73 1.57 14.04
CA VAL A 145 -22.54 2.97 13.66
C VAL A 145 -21.62 3.14 12.45
N LEU A 146 -21.89 4.19 11.68
CA LEU A 146 -21.04 4.65 10.59
C LEU A 146 -19.79 5.32 11.17
N VAL A 147 -18.60 4.88 10.73
CA VAL A 147 -17.33 5.52 11.08
C VAL A 147 -16.99 6.60 10.05
N THR A 148 -17.01 6.23 8.77
CA THR A 148 -16.80 7.12 7.63
C THR A 148 -17.28 6.42 6.35
N TRP A 149 -17.44 7.17 5.27
CA TRP A 149 -17.83 6.66 3.96
C TRP A 149 -17.11 7.39 2.84
N ALA A 150 -17.13 6.85 1.64
CA ALA A 150 -16.77 7.56 0.42
C ALA A 150 -17.82 7.27 -0.67
N ASP A 151 -18.30 8.31 -1.33
CA ASP A 151 -19.09 8.16 -2.57
C ASP A 151 -18.13 8.06 -3.75
N LEU A 152 -18.28 7.01 -4.56
CA LEU A 152 -17.44 6.72 -5.70
C LEU A 152 -18.02 7.32 -6.99
N ARG A 153 -17.14 7.93 -7.80
CA ARG A 153 -17.46 8.51 -9.12
C ARG A 153 -16.43 8.11 -10.17
#